data_AF-A0A5B8C7C6-F1
#
_entry.id   AF-A0A5B8C7C6-F1
#
_cell.length_a   1.000
_cell.length_b   1.000
_cell.length_c   1.000
_cell.angle_alpha   90.00
_cell.angle_beta   90.00
_cell.angle_gamma   90.00
#
_symmetry.space_group_name_H-M   'P 1'
#
loop_
_entity.id
_entity.type
_entity.pdbx_description
1 polymer ?
#
loop_
_entity_poly.entity_id
_entity_poly.type
_entity_poly.pdbx_seq_one_letter_code
_entity_poly.pdbx_strand_id
1 'polypeptide(L)'
;MEIREATAADWPRIWSVMEPVVRAGETYTWDTDTDERTLRVKWLHERLPGRTVVAMLDGEVVGTAETHPNYGGGAADVANAGFMVDGGHAGKGIARALAEHVLAAARADGYRAVVFNAVVSSNERAVGLWQSLGFSIVGTVPGAFRRPDGSYVGLHVMHRWL
;
A
#
# COMPACT_ATOMS: atom_id res chain seq x y z
N MET A 1 12.80 -14.36 -4.41
CA MET A 1 12.17 -13.28 -3.64
C MET A 1 11.38 -13.92 -2.51
N GLU A 2 11.67 -13.50 -1.30
CA GLU A 2 11.00 -13.96 -0.08
C GLU A 2 10.06 -12.85 0.41
N ILE A 3 8.89 -13.19 0.95
CA ILE A 3 7.99 -12.24 1.61
C ILE A 3 7.72 -12.77 3.02
N ARG A 4 7.92 -11.91 4.02
CA ARG A 4 7.73 -12.26 5.44
C ARG A 4 7.16 -11.09 6.22
N GLU A 5 6.59 -11.41 7.38
CA GLU A 5 6.20 -10.41 8.38
C GLU A 5 7.42 -9.53 8.75
N ALA A 6 7.16 -8.24 8.86
CA ALA A 6 8.10 -7.24 9.31
C ALA A 6 8.17 -7.25 10.82
N THR A 7 9.36 -6.97 11.34
CA THR A 7 9.59 -6.71 12.76
C THR A 7 9.93 -5.24 12.96
N ALA A 8 9.92 -4.78 14.21
CA ALA A 8 10.38 -3.43 14.53
C ALA A 8 11.83 -3.15 14.07
N ALA A 9 12.67 -4.20 13.98
CA ALA A 9 14.05 -4.10 13.51
C ALA A 9 14.16 -3.87 11.99
N ASP A 10 13.12 -4.16 11.21
CA ASP A 10 13.10 -3.91 9.77
C ASP A 10 12.81 -2.43 9.43
N TRP A 11 12.37 -1.63 10.41
CA TRP A 11 11.93 -0.25 10.17
C TRP A 11 12.95 0.62 9.42
N PRO A 12 14.26 0.64 9.75
CA PRO A 12 15.21 1.45 8.99
C PRO A 12 15.26 1.11 7.48
N ARG A 13 15.06 -0.16 7.14
CA ARG A 13 15.06 -0.66 5.75
C ARG A 13 13.72 -0.44 5.06
N ILE A 14 12.62 -0.53 5.81
CA ILE A 14 11.30 -0.11 5.34
C ILE A 14 11.33 1.38 5.02
N TRP A 15 11.87 2.19 5.93
CA TRP A 15 11.97 3.63 5.76
C TRP A 15 12.79 4.02 4.52
N SER A 16 13.91 3.34 4.23
CA SER A 16 14.66 3.60 3.00
C SER A 16 13.87 3.35 1.71
N VAL A 17 12.86 2.48 1.75
CA VAL A 17 11.92 2.27 0.63
C VAL A 17 10.81 3.33 0.64
N MET A 18 10.27 3.65 1.81
CA MET A 18 9.11 4.55 1.94
C MET A 18 9.45 6.01 1.70
N GLU A 19 10.58 6.50 2.23
CA GLU A 19 10.92 7.91 2.23
C GLU A 19 10.90 8.52 0.81
N PRO A 20 11.59 7.94 -0.20
CA PRO A 20 11.57 8.51 -1.55
C PRO A 20 10.16 8.59 -2.14
N VAL A 21 9.30 7.59 -1.85
CA VAL A 21 7.91 7.55 -2.33
C VAL A 21 7.08 8.67 -1.69
N VAL A 22 7.24 8.90 -0.38
CA VAL A 22 6.52 9.96 0.34
C VAL A 22 7.01 11.33 -0.06
N ARG A 23 8.34 11.54 -0.15
CA ARG A 23 8.91 12.84 -0.56
C ARG A 23 8.54 13.20 -2.00
N ALA A 24 8.36 12.21 -2.88
CA ALA A 24 7.91 12.46 -4.24
C ALA A 24 6.47 13.01 -4.30
N GLY A 25 5.59 12.64 -3.36
CA GLY A 25 4.23 13.20 -3.28
C GLY A 25 3.32 12.82 -4.46
N GLU A 26 3.59 11.71 -5.13
CA GLU A 26 2.90 11.34 -6.38
C GLU A 26 1.80 10.29 -6.19
N THR A 27 1.82 9.54 -5.08
CA THR A 27 1.04 8.29 -4.95
C THR A 27 0.25 8.13 -3.66
N TYR A 28 0.59 8.88 -2.60
CA TYR A 28 -0.07 8.84 -1.31
C TYR A 28 -0.61 10.21 -0.91
N THR A 29 -1.71 10.25 -0.18
CA THR A 29 -2.35 11.46 0.34
C THR A 29 -1.72 11.95 1.66
N TRP A 30 -0.41 11.78 1.80
CA TRP A 30 0.33 12.25 2.97
C TRP A 30 1.13 13.49 2.59
N ASP A 31 1.35 14.39 3.55
CA ASP A 31 2.19 15.56 3.32
C ASP A 31 3.63 15.10 3.05
N THR A 32 4.28 15.70 2.05
CA THR A 32 5.63 15.30 1.62
C THR A 32 6.69 15.51 2.69
N ASP A 33 6.41 16.30 3.72
CA ASP A 33 7.27 16.58 4.87
C ASP A 33 6.85 15.83 6.14
N THR A 34 5.87 14.90 6.05
CA THR A 34 5.48 14.05 7.19
C THR A 34 6.72 13.38 7.79
N ASP A 35 6.85 13.44 9.12
CA ASP A 35 8.02 12.91 9.82
C ASP A 35 8.03 11.37 9.88
N GLU A 36 9.24 10.80 9.96
CA GLU A 36 9.46 9.36 10.00
C GLU A 36 8.70 8.67 11.14
N ARG A 37 8.65 9.29 12.32
CA ARG A 37 7.99 8.70 13.50
C ARG A 37 6.49 8.58 13.27
N THR A 38 5.86 9.59 12.68
CA THR A 38 4.44 9.55 12.32
C THR A 38 4.16 8.44 11.29
N LEU A 39 5.02 8.29 10.27
CA LEU A 39 4.86 7.26 9.26
C LEU A 39 5.14 5.86 9.80
N ARG A 40 6.05 5.71 10.76
CA ARG A 40 6.29 4.45 11.49
C ARG A 40 5.02 3.96 12.16
N VAL A 41 4.32 4.83 12.87
CA VAL A 41 3.07 4.47 13.56
C VAL A 41 1.97 4.10 12.56
N LYS A 42 1.94 4.75 11.38
CA LYS A 42 0.93 4.47 10.36
C LYS A 42 1.17 3.17 9.59
N TRP A 43 2.43 2.80 9.37
CA TRP A 43 2.79 1.70 8.45
C TRP A 43 3.21 0.41 9.15
N LEU A 44 3.86 0.51 10.30
CA LEU A 44 4.39 -0.65 11.02
C LEU A 44 3.37 -1.14 12.05
N HIS A 45 2.58 -2.14 11.68
CA HIS A 45 1.65 -2.82 12.56
C HIS A 45 2.36 -3.96 13.28
N GLU A 46 2.59 -3.78 14.58
CA GLU A 46 3.27 -4.78 15.42
C GLU A 46 2.28 -5.78 16.05
N ARG A 47 0.97 -5.63 15.81
CA ARG A 47 -0.10 -6.44 16.40
C ARG A 47 -1.30 -6.58 15.46
N LEU A 48 -1.96 -7.73 15.53
CA LEU A 48 -3.25 -7.97 14.90
C LEU A 48 -4.33 -6.96 15.38
N PRO A 49 -5.31 -6.63 14.52
CA PRO A 49 -5.54 -7.19 13.18
C PRO A 49 -4.68 -6.57 12.06
N GLY A 50 -3.79 -5.63 12.38
CA GLY A 50 -2.85 -5.06 11.42
C GLY A 50 -1.65 -5.97 11.15
N ARG A 51 -1.12 -5.94 9.94
CA ARG A 51 0.11 -6.63 9.52
C ARG A 51 0.98 -5.72 8.68
N THR A 52 2.29 -5.92 8.76
CA THR A 52 3.26 -5.30 7.87
C THR A 52 4.19 -6.38 7.36
N VAL A 53 4.40 -6.46 6.06
CA VAL A 53 5.31 -7.42 5.43
C VAL A 53 6.40 -6.70 4.65
N VAL A 54 7.52 -7.39 4.47
CA VAL A 54 8.63 -6.96 3.62
C VAL A 54 8.90 -7.98 2.53
N ALA A 55 9.19 -7.49 1.33
CA ALA A 55 9.73 -8.28 0.23
C ALA A 55 11.26 -8.19 0.26
N MET A 56 11.90 -9.35 0.35
CA MET A 56 13.35 -9.50 0.39
C MET A 56 13.88 -10.00 -0.96
N LEU A 57 14.93 -9.35 -1.44
CA LEU A 57 15.71 -9.79 -2.60
C LEU A 57 17.20 -9.65 -2.25
N ASP A 58 17.97 -10.73 -2.42
CA ASP A 58 19.42 -10.75 -2.15
C ASP A 58 19.83 -10.22 -0.76
N GLY A 59 18.98 -10.44 0.25
CA GLY A 59 19.20 -9.99 1.63
C GLY A 59 18.76 -8.55 1.92
N GLU A 60 18.22 -7.84 0.94
CA GLU A 60 17.76 -6.46 1.05
C GLU A 60 16.22 -6.36 1.03
N VAL A 61 15.67 -5.41 1.79
CA VAL A 61 14.25 -5.05 1.70
C VAL A 61 14.06 -4.20 0.45
N VAL A 62 13.35 -4.75 -0.53
CA VAL A 62 13.09 -4.09 -1.83
C VAL A 62 11.63 -3.66 -1.98
N GLY A 63 10.80 -3.95 -0.99
CA GLY A 63 9.42 -3.53 -0.94
C GLY A 63 8.79 -3.83 0.41
N THR A 64 7.68 -3.15 0.68
CA THR A 64 6.90 -3.33 1.90
C THR A 64 5.42 -3.18 1.58
N ALA A 65 4.59 -3.89 2.33
CA ALA A 65 3.15 -3.72 2.29
C ALA A 65 2.59 -3.80 3.70
N GLU A 66 1.42 -3.21 3.90
CA GLU A 66 0.69 -3.25 5.15
C GLU A 66 -0.76 -3.64 4.90
N THR A 67 -1.44 -4.18 5.91
CA THR A 67 -2.87 -4.52 5.85
C THR A 67 -3.49 -4.26 7.20
N HIS A 68 -4.70 -3.70 7.22
CA HIS A 68 -5.43 -3.39 8.44
C HIS A 68 -6.94 -3.34 8.18
N PRO A 69 -7.81 -3.33 9.21
CA PRO A 69 -9.22 -3.07 9.01
C PRO A 69 -9.44 -1.68 8.39
N ASN A 70 -10.14 -1.60 7.27
CA ASN A 70 -10.48 -0.33 6.64
C ASN A 70 -11.49 0.47 7.46
N TYR A 71 -12.38 -0.25 8.14
CA TYR A 71 -13.46 0.29 8.96
C TYR A 71 -13.56 -0.48 10.28
N GLY A 72 -14.36 0.04 11.22
CA GLY A 72 -14.71 -0.65 12.47
C GLY A 72 -16.12 -1.26 12.44
N GLY A 73 -16.52 -1.87 13.55
CA GLY A 73 -17.90 -2.34 13.79
C GLY A 73 -18.40 -3.31 12.72
N GLY A 74 -19.59 -3.07 12.19
CA GLY A 74 -20.23 -3.94 11.19
C GLY A 74 -19.55 -4.01 9.82
N ALA A 75 -18.44 -3.27 9.62
CA ALA A 75 -17.62 -3.32 8.42
C ALA A 75 -16.15 -3.69 8.74
N ALA A 76 -15.88 -4.22 9.94
CA ALA A 76 -14.54 -4.64 10.35
C ALA A 76 -13.95 -5.79 9.53
N ASP A 77 -14.79 -6.50 8.77
CA ASP A 77 -14.41 -7.56 7.83
C ASP A 77 -14.02 -7.04 6.43
N VAL A 78 -13.85 -5.72 6.27
CA VAL A 78 -13.28 -5.09 5.08
C VAL A 78 -11.87 -4.57 5.41
N ALA A 79 -10.86 -5.10 4.72
CA ALA A 79 -9.48 -4.67 4.88
C ALA A 79 -9.11 -3.47 3.97
N ASN A 80 -8.07 -2.76 4.37
CA ASN A 80 -7.30 -1.83 3.57
C ASN A 80 -5.86 -2.34 3.49
N ALA A 81 -5.13 -1.94 2.44
CA ALA A 81 -3.71 -2.21 2.34
C ALA A 81 -2.98 -1.12 1.56
N GLY A 82 -1.71 -0.90 1.93
CA GLY A 82 -0.75 -0.04 1.23
C GLY A 82 0.44 -0.83 0.72
N PHE A 83 1.07 -0.36 -0.36
CA PHE A 83 2.22 -1.01 -1.00
C PHE A 83 3.27 0.03 -1.42
N MET A 84 4.53 -0.22 -1.07
CA MET A 84 5.67 0.57 -1.56
C MET A 84 6.77 -0.37 -2.04
N VAL A 85 7.40 -0.02 -3.16
CA VAL A 85 8.49 -0.78 -3.77
C VAL A 85 9.62 0.19 -4.05
N ASP A 86 10.84 -0.25 -3.81
CA ASP A 86 12.03 0.52 -4.14
C ASP A 86 12.06 0.81 -5.66
N GLY A 87 12.25 2.08 -6.00
CA GLY A 87 12.36 2.55 -7.39
C GLY A 87 13.47 1.85 -8.17
N GLY A 88 14.60 1.51 -7.51
CA GLY A 88 15.69 0.75 -8.11
C GLY A 88 15.34 -0.70 -8.47
N HIS A 89 14.20 -1.17 -7.98
CA HIS A 89 13.71 -2.53 -8.14
C HIS A 89 12.37 -2.62 -8.89
N ALA A 90 11.93 -1.51 -9.50
CA ALA A 90 10.73 -1.47 -10.34
C ALA A 90 10.78 -2.49 -11.51
N GLY A 91 9.62 -2.94 -11.96
CA GLY A 91 9.50 -3.87 -13.09
C GLY A 91 9.83 -5.34 -12.79
N LYS A 92 10.31 -5.67 -11.58
CA LYS A 92 10.66 -7.04 -11.16
C LYS A 92 9.51 -7.85 -10.56
N GLY A 93 8.26 -7.38 -10.70
CA GLY A 93 7.07 -8.07 -10.17
C GLY A 93 6.86 -7.99 -8.64
N ILE A 94 7.69 -7.22 -7.92
CA ILE A 94 7.65 -7.13 -6.44
C ILE A 94 6.28 -6.67 -5.93
N ALA A 95 5.71 -5.61 -6.51
CA ALA A 95 4.40 -5.09 -6.11
C ALA A 95 3.28 -6.13 -6.27
N ARG A 96 3.32 -6.93 -7.34
CA ARG A 96 2.37 -8.01 -7.56
C ARG A 96 2.49 -9.07 -6.48
N ALA A 97 3.70 -9.53 -6.20
CA ALA A 97 3.91 -10.58 -5.21
C ALA A 97 3.55 -10.12 -3.79
N LEU A 98 3.87 -8.88 -3.41
CA LEU A 98 3.40 -8.28 -2.16
C LEU A 98 1.87 -8.26 -2.08
N ALA A 99 1.21 -7.82 -3.15
CA ALA A 99 -0.24 -7.77 -3.20
C ALA A 99 -0.88 -9.14 -3.12
N GLU A 100 -0.38 -10.13 -3.86
CA GLU A 100 -0.88 -11.51 -3.80
C GLU A 100 -0.70 -12.11 -2.40
N HIS A 101 0.44 -11.88 -1.74
CA HIS A 101 0.69 -12.30 -0.37
C HIS A 101 -0.29 -11.65 0.62
N VAL A 102 -0.45 -10.33 0.55
CA VAL A 102 -1.39 -9.56 1.39
C VAL A 102 -2.83 -10.04 1.19
N LEU A 103 -3.26 -10.25 -0.05
CA LEU A 103 -4.62 -10.66 -0.38
C LEU A 103 -4.91 -12.09 0.11
N ALA A 104 -3.93 -12.99 0.05
CA ALA A 104 -4.03 -14.33 0.61
C ALA A 104 -4.11 -14.30 2.14
N ALA A 105 -3.26 -13.50 2.79
CA ALA A 105 -3.27 -13.32 4.24
C ALA A 105 -4.60 -12.71 4.74
N ALA A 106 -5.09 -11.66 4.07
CA ALA A 106 -6.36 -11.03 4.41
C ALA A 106 -7.54 -12.01 4.32
N ARG A 107 -7.59 -12.86 3.29
CA ARG A 107 -8.60 -13.92 3.17
C ARG A 107 -8.49 -14.92 4.33
N ALA A 108 -7.27 -15.32 4.70
CA ALA A 108 -7.04 -16.25 5.81
C ALA A 108 -7.41 -15.66 7.18
N ASP A 109 -7.25 -14.34 7.35
CA ASP A 109 -7.64 -13.60 8.55
C ASP A 109 -9.16 -13.33 8.62
N GLY A 110 -9.93 -13.78 7.61
CA GLY A 110 -11.40 -13.70 7.61
C GLY A 110 -11.98 -12.41 7.02
N TYR A 111 -11.17 -11.57 6.39
CA TYR A 111 -11.70 -10.43 5.63
C TYR A 111 -12.48 -10.91 4.40
N ARG A 112 -13.64 -10.30 4.15
CA ARG A 112 -14.47 -10.61 2.97
C ARG A 112 -14.13 -9.76 1.75
N ALA A 113 -13.48 -8.62 1.95
CA ALA A 113 -13.15 -7.68 0.87
C ALA A 113 -11.94 -6.81 1.23
N VAL A 114 -11.33 -6.22 0.20
CA VAL A 114 -10.31 -5.17 0.32
C VAL A 114 -10.77 -3.92 -0.40
N VAL A 115 -10.58 -2.78 0.24
CA VAL A 115 -10.84 -1.45 -0.34
C VAL A 115 -9.57 -0.61 -0.27
N PHE A 116 -9.20 -0.01 -1.41
CA PHE A 116 -8.23 1.07 -1.48
C PHE A 116 -9.00 2.40 -1.57
N ASN A 117 -8.90 3.21 -0.52
CA ASN A 117 -9.70 4.43 -0.41
C ASN A 117 -9.24 5.56 -1.35
N ALA A 118 -7.96 5.59 -1.71
CA ALA A 118 -7.37 6.68 -2.48
C ALA A 118 -6.22 6.17 -3.36
N VAL A 119 -6.56 5.76 -4.58
CA VAL A 119 -5.57 5.45 -5.62
C VAL A 119 -5.50 6.63 -6.58
N VAL A 120 -4.34 7.27 -6.68
CA VAL A 120 -4.12 8.40 -7.61
C VAL A 120 -4.37 7.95 -9.05
N SER A 121 -5.34 8.58 -9.73
CA SER A 121 -5.80 8.16 -11.06
C SER A 121 -4.71 8.21 -12.14
N SER A 122 -3.74 9.13 -12.01
CA SER A 122 -2.59 9.20 -12.93
C SER A 122 -1.50 8.16 -12.64
N ASN A 123 -1.60 7.38 -11.56
CA ASN A 123 -0.69 6.26 -11.30
C ASN A 123 -1.16 5.02 -12.09
N GLU A 124 -1.13 5.12 -13.42
CA GLU A 124 -1.67 4.12 -14.35
C GLU A 124 -1.07 2.73 -14.12
N ARG A 125 0.22 2.67 -13.73
CA ARG A 125 0.90 1.41 -13.39
C ARG A 125 0.26 0.73 -12.18
N ALA A 126 -0.03 1.46 -11.11
CA ALA A 126 -0.69 0.88 -9.93
C ALA A 126 -2.15 0.52 -10.25
N VAL A 127 -2.88 1.40 -10.96
CA VAL A 127 -4.27 1.14 -11.37
C VAL A 127 -4.37 -0.14 -12.20
N GLY A 128 -3.51 -0.30 -13.22
CA GLY A 128 -3.48 -1.50 -14.04
C GLY A 128 -3.09 -2.76 -13.25
N LEU A 129 -2.16 -2.64 -12.30
CA LEU A 129 -1.82 -3.74 -11.39
C LEU A 129 -3.04 -4.16 -10.55
N TRP A 130 -3.73 -3.22 -9.90
CA TRP A 130 -4.90 -3.51 -9.07
C TRP A 130 -6.02 -4.15 -9.90
N GLN A 131 -6.32 -3.62 -11.08
CA GLN A 131 -7.31 -4.20 -11.99
C GLN A 131 -6.95 -5.64 -12.39
N SER A 132 -5.68 -5.90 -12.72
CA SER A 132 -5.22 -7.27 -13.04
C SER A 132 -5.28 -8.25 -11.86
N LEU A 133 -5.34 -7.73 -10.64
CA LEU A 133 -5.52 -8.51 -9.40
C LEU A 133 -6.99 -8.63 -9.00
N GLY A 134 -7.93 -8.18 -9.83
CA GLY A 134 -9.37 -8.31 -9.61
C GLY A 134 -10.01 -7.15 -8.85
N PHE A 135 -9.31 -6.02 -8.67
CA PHE A 135 -9.94 -4.80 -8.16
C PHE A 135 -10.75 -4.11 -9.25
N SER A 136 -11.90 -3.56 -8.87
CA SER A 136 -12.71 -2.67 -9.70
C SER A 136 -12.68 -1.26 -9.15
N ILE A 137 -12.70 -0.26 -10.03
CA ILE A 137 -12.91 1.13 -9.63
C ILE A 137 -14.39 1.29 -9.24
N VAL A 138 -14.65 1.62 -7.97
CA VAL A 138 -16.00 1.90 -7.45
C VAL A 138 -16.45 3.28 -7.92
N GLY A 139 -15.54 4.24 -7.88
CA GLY A 139 -15.79 5.62 -8.27
C GLY A 139 -14.50 6.43 -8.26
N THR A 140 -14.58 7.64 -8.80
CA THR A 140 -13.46 8.59 -8.83
C THR A 140 -13.93 9.93 -8.29
N VAL A 141 -13.21 10.47 -7.30
CA VAL A 141 -13.41 11.85 -6.87
C VAL A 141 -12.58 12.75 -7.80
N PRO A 142 -13.20 13.58 -8.67
CA PRO A 142 -12.46 14.35 -9.65
C PRO A 142 -11.66 15.48 -8.98
N GLY A 143 -10.42 15.69 -9.44
CA GLY A 143 -9.55 16.79 -8.95
C GLY A 143 -9.17 16.72 -7.47
N ALA A 144 -9.32 15.56 -6.83
CA ALA A 144 -9.11 15.40 -5.39
C ALA A 144 -7.64 15.26 -4.96
N PHE A 145 -6.71 15.12 -5.90
CA PHE A 145 -5.28 15.00 -5.62
C PHE A 145 -4.49 16.07 -6.37
N ARG A 146 -3.76 16.90 -5.63
CA ARG A 146 -2.83 17.89 -6.19
C ARG A 146 -1.46 17.26 -6.36
N ARG A 147 -0.94 17.22 -7.58
CA ARG A 147 0.39 16.69 -7.90
C ARG A 147 1.49 17.72 -7.60
N PRO A 148 2.75 17.28 -7.47
CA PRO A 148 3.89 18.19 -7.22
C PRO A 148 4.05 19.29 -8.27
N ASP A 149 3.67 19.02 -9.53
CA ASP A 149 3.67 19.98 -10.63
C ASP A 149 2.51 21.02 -10.56
N GLY A 150 1.65 20.94 -9.54
CA GLY A 150 0.51 21.81 -9.32
C GLY A 150 -0.77 21.40 -10.05
N SER A 151 -0.73 20.38 -10.91
CA SER A 151 -1.92 19.84 -11.57
C SER A 151 -2.83 19.07 -10.60
N TYR A 152 -4.11 18.94 -10.95
CA TYR A 152 -5.09 18.19 -10.16
C TYR A 152 -5.55 16.96 -10.93
N VAL A 153 -5.55 15.81 -10.26
CA VAL A 153 -6.01 14.52 -10.80
C VAL A 153 -7.04 13.89 -9.86
N GLY A 154 -7.76 12.88 -10.34
CA GLY A 154 -8.76 12.19 -9.54
C GLY A 154 -8.15 11.19 -8.53
N LEU A 155 -8.94 10.83 -7.53
CA LEU A 155 -8.69 9.71 -6.62
C LEU A 155 -9.72 8.60 -6.86
N HIS A 156 -9.26 7.42 -7.25
CA HIS A 156 -10.11 6.24 -7.33
C HIS A 156 -10.31 5.63 -5.96
N VAL A 157 -11.56 5.23 -5.67
CA VAL A 157 -11.85 4.19 -4.68
C VAL A 157 -11.86 2.87 -5.44
N MET A 158 -11.06 1.90 -5.02
CA MET A 158 -11.01 0.58 -5.63
C MET A 158 -11.42 -0.51 -4.65
N HIS A 159 -12.12 -1.53 -5.13
CA HIS A 159 -12.67 -2.61 -4.31
C HIS A 159 -12.44 -3.97 -4.94
N ARG A 160 -12.18 -4.98 -4.10
CA ARG A 160 -12.10 -6.39 -4.49
C ARG A 160 -12.75 -7.28 -3.42
N TRP A 161 -13.58 -8.22 -3.86
CA TRP A 161 -14.02 -9.34 -3.00
C TRP A 161 -12.88 -10.36 -2.80
N LEU A 162 -12.76 -10.85 -1.56
CA LEU A 162 -11.83 -11.91 -1.18
C LEU A 162 -12.56 -13.25 -1.07
#